data_AF-A0A349PPC0-F1
#
_entry.id   AF-A0A349PPC0-F1
#
_cell.length_a   1.000
_cell.length_b   1.000
_cell.length_c   1.000
_cell.angle_alpha   90.00
_cell.angle_beta   90.00
_cell.angle_gamma   90.00
#
_symmetry.space_group_name_H-M   'P 1'
#
loop_
_entity.id
_entity.type
_entity.pdbx_description
1 polymer ?
#
loop_
_entity_poly.entity_id
_entity_poly.type
_entity_poly.pdbx_seq_one_letter_code
_entity_poly.pdbx_strand_id
1 'polypeptide(L)' 'KEPFCFKLMEKMKKPLVSTSANISGQPTPIAFAAISPEIIKGVDYVVNLHQDKIAGKPSTIIKLTNDSQVKVIRK' A
#
# COMPACT_ATOMS: atom_id res chain seq x y z
N LYS A 1 9.97 4.96 3.86
CA LYS A 1 10.03 3.84 4.83
C LYS A 1 9.22 4.27 6.06
N GLU A 2 8.33 3.43 6.58
CA GLU A 2 7.40 3.80 7.65
C GLU A 2 7.67 2.96 8.92
N PRO A 3 8.17 3.56 10.03
CA PRO A 3 8.50 2.84 11.27
C PRO A 3 7.36 2.01 11.85
N PHE A 4 6.12 2.48 11.69
CA PHE A 4 4.92 1.77 12.14
C PHE A 4 4.79 0.39 11.49
N CYS A 5 4.98 0.31 10.16
CA CYS A 5 4.83 -0.95 9.42
C CYS A 5 5.87 -2.00 9.85
N PHE A 6 7.10 -1.59 10.16
CA PHE A 6 8.12 -2.52 10.67
C PHE A 6 7.70 -3.15 11.99
N LYS A 7 7.29 -2.32 12.96
CA LYS A 7 6.82 -2.80 14.27
C LYS A 7 5.58 -3.69 14.15
N LEU A 8 4.67 -3.36 13.23
CA LEU A 8 3.48 -4.17 12.97
C LEU A 8 3.87 -5.56 12.45
N MET A 9 4.73 -5.64 11.44
CA MET A 9 5.19 -6.92 10.88
C MET A 9 5.96 -7.76 11.91
N GLU A 10 6.82 -7.15 12.73
CA GLU A 10 7.53 -7.83 13.82
C GLU A 10 6.58 -8.49 14.82
N LYS A 11 5.49 -7.80 15.18
CA LYS A 11 4.46 -8.33 16.09
C LYS A 11 3.60 -9.41 15.44
N MET A 12 3.26 -9.24 14.16
CA MET A 12 2.43 -10.22 13.42
C MET A 12 3.17 -11.53 13.14
N LYS A 13 4.51 -11.50 13.08
CA LYS A 13 5.38 -12.66 12.75
C LYS A 13 4.99 -13.36 11.43
N LYS A 14 4.38 -12.62 10.51
CA LYS A 14 3.88 -13.11 9.21
C LYS A 14 4.02 -12.02 8.15
N PRO A 15 4.21 -12.38 6.87
CA PRO A 15 4.12 -11.43 5.76
C PRO A 15 2.76 -10.73 5.72
N LEU A 16 2.75 -9.45 5.36
CA LEU A 16 1.53 -8.66 5.19
C LEU A 16 1.28 -8.42 3.69
N VAL A 17 0.14 -8.90 3.19
CA VAL A 17 -0.33 -8.51 1.86
C VAL A 17 -0.92 -7.11 1.96
N SER A 18 -0.38 -6.18 1.17
CA SER A 18 -0.81 -4.79 1.15
C SER A 18 -1.13 -4.40 -0.28
N THR A 19 -2.42 -4.14 -0.54
CA THR A 19 -2.91 -3.57 -1.80
C THR A 19 -3.32 -2.12 -1.56
N SER A 20 -3.46 -1.34 -2.62
CA SER A 20 -3.97 0.02 -2.52
C SER A 20 -5.43 0.02 -2.02
N ALA A 21 -5.77 0.98 -1.16
CA ALA A 21 -7.08 1.10 -0.53
C ALA A 21 -8.13 1.74 -1.47
N ASN A 22 -8.37 1.10 -2.61
CA ASN A 22 -9.36 1.50 -3.60
C ASN A 22 -10.27 0.34 -3.99
N ILE A 23 -11.46 0.68 -4.48
CA ILE A 23 -12.35 -0.27 -5.13
C ILE A 23 -11.68 -0.71 -6.44
N SER A 24 -11.85 -1.99 -6.81
CA SER A 24 -11.26 -2.53 -8.05
C SER A 24 -11.67 -1.69 -9.26
N GLY A 25 -10.70 -1.38 -10.13
CA GLY A 25 -10.89 -0.51 -11.30
C GLY A 25 -10.86 1.00 -11.01
N GLN A 26 -10.94 1.42 -9.75
CA GLN A 26 -10.82 2.84 -9.37
C GLN A 26 -9.36 3.27 -9.21
N PRO A 27 -9.05 4.58 -9.36
CA PRO A 27 -7.72 5.10 -9.07
C PRO A 27 -7.28 4.85 -7.64
N THR A 28 -5.98 4.66 -7.43
CA THR A 28 -5.40 4.59 -6.08
C THR A 28 -5.54 5.95 -5.39
N PRO A 29 -6.08 6.01 -4.15
CA PRO A 29 -6.21 7.25 -3.41
C PRO A 29 -4.83 7.82 -3.07
N ILE A 30 -4.68 9.13 -3.26
CA ILE A 30 -3.46 9.87 -2.91
C ILE A 30 -3.49 10.45 -1.49
N ALA A 31 -4.60 10.33 -0.76
CA ALA A 31 -4.74 10.81 0.61
C ALA A 31 -5.85 10.02 1.31
N PHE A 32 -5.85 10.00 2.64
CA PHE A 32 -6.88 9.32 3.41
C PHE A 32 -8.29 9.84 3.07
N ALA A 33 -8.44 11.15 2.91
CA ALA A 33 -9.71 11.80 2.53
C ALA A 33 -10.26 11.36 1.15
N ALA A 34 -9.42 10.77 0.29
CA ALA A 34 -9.83 10.26 -1.01
C ALA A 34 -10.23 8.77 -0.97
N ILE A 35 -10.12 8.10 0.18
CA ILE A 35 -10.56 6.71 0.35
C ILE A 35 -12.09 6.69 0.44
N SER A 36 -12.72 5.79 -0.32
CA SER A 36 -14.18 5.63 -0.30
C SER A 36 -14.69 5.30 1.12
N PRO A 37 -15.77 5.94 1.59
CA PRO A 37 -16.42 5.58 2.85
C PRO A 37 -16.82 4.10 2.94
N GLU A 38 -17.09 3.46 1.79
CA GLU A 38 -17.38 2.03 1.71
C GLU A 38 -16.21 1.18 2.25
N ILE A 39 -14.98 1.52 1.88
CA ILE A 39 -13.78 0.84 2.36
C ILE A 39 -13.59 1.11 3.85
N ILE A 40 -13.69 2.38 4.27
CA ILE A 40 -13.48 2.78 5.69
C ILE A 40 -14.46 2.06 6.62
N LYS A 41 -15.73 1.91 6.19
CA LYS A 41 -16.77 1.23 6.98
C LYS A 41 -16.74 -0.29 6.81
N GLY A 42 -16.09 -0.81 5.77
CA GLY A 42 -16.05 -2.23 5.43
C GLY A 42 -14.86 -3.00 6.00
N VAL A 43 -13.88 -2.33 6.60
CA VAL A 43 -12.70 -2.97 7.21
C VAL A 43 -12.88 -3.13 8.72
N ASP A 44 -12.25 -4.16 9.30
CA ASP A 44 -12.29 -4.39 10.75
C ASP A 44 -11.60 -3.28 11.56
N TYR A 45 -10.58 -2.65 10.96
CA TYR A 45 -9.81 -1.62 11.65
C TYR A 45 -9.17 -0.64 10.68
N VAL A 46 -9.25 0.65 11.03
CA VAL A 46 -8.50 1.73 10.39
C VAL A 46 -7.48 2.27 11.38
N VAL A 47 -6.21 2.13 11.04
CA VAL A 47 -5.12 2.66 11.87
C VAL A 47 -5.20 4.19 11.87
N ASN A 48 -5.28 4.80 13.06
CA ASN A 48 -5.23 6.25 13.19
C ASN A 48 -3.79 6.79 13.01
N LEU A 49 -3.33 6.82 11.75
CA LEU A 49 -1.98 7.25 11.37
C LEU A 49 -2.02 7.99 10.03
N HIS A 50 -1.40 9.16 9.95
CA HIS A 50 -1.20 9.94 8.71
C HIS A 50 -2.49 10.27 7.93
N GLN A 51 -3.55 10.76 8.59
CA GLN A 51 -4.81 11.12 7.91
C GLN A 51 -4.67 12.32 6.95
N ASP A 52 -3.77 13.27 7.25
CA ASP A 52 -3.59 14.48 6.43
C ASP A 52 -2.47 14.36 5.38
N LYS A 53 -1.83 13.18 5.30
CA LYS A 53 -0.66 12.99 4.44
C LYS A 53 -1.08 12.73 3.00
N ILE A 54 -0.47 13.45 2.07
CA ILE A 54 -0.53 13.14 0.64
C ILE A 54 0.49 12.04 0.32
N ALA A 55 0.01 10.93 -0.19
CA ALA A 55 0.78 9.80 -0.67
C ALA A 55 1.52 10.15 -1.97
N GLY A 56 2.73 9.61 -2.09
CA GLY A 56 3.55 9.74 -3.28
C GLY A 56 3.23 8.71 -4.35
N LYS A 57 4.11 8.61 -5.35
CA LYS A 57 4.01 7.59 -6.40
C LYS A 57 4.05 6.17 -5.80
N PRO A 58 3.28 5.23 -6.37
CA PRO A 58 3.31 3.84 -5.93
C PRO A 58 4.70 3.21 -6.14
N SER A 59 4.94 2.07 -5.50
CA SER A 59 6.22 1.37 -5.62
C SER A 59 6.52 0.98 -7.06
N THR A 60 7.76 1.24 -7.49
CA THR A 60 8.33 0.66 -8.71
C THR A 60 8.36 -0.86 -8.58
N ILE A 61 7.93 -1.56 -9.62
CA ILE A 61 7.98 -3.02 -9.69
C ILE A 61 9.00 -3.39 -10.76
N ILE A 62 10.05 -4.11 -10.36
CA ILE A 62 11.04 -4.68 -11.27
C ILE A 62 10.95 -6.20 -11.25
N LYS A 63 11.14 -6.81 -12.41
CA LYS A 63 11.30 -8.24 -12.59
C LYS A 63 12.75 -8.52 -12.98
N LEU A 64 13.41 -9.34 -12.17
CA LEU A 64 14.70 -9.94 -12.50
C LEU A 64 14.43 -11.20 -13.31
N THR A 65 15.06 -11.33 -14.47
CA THR A 65 14.95 -12.51 -15.34
C THR A 65 16.12 -13.47 -15.10
N ASN A 66 15.98 -14.71 -15.54
CA ASN A 66 16.98 -15.77 -15.30
C ASN A 66 18.33 -15.50 -15.97
N ASP A 67 18.34 -14.64 -17.00
CA ASP A 67 19.54 -14.14 -17.69
C ASP A 67 20.05 -12.83 -17.08
N SER A 68 19.69 -12.52 -15.83
CA SER A 68 20.13 -11.34 -15.07
C SER A 68 19.74 -9.98 -15.66
N GLN A 69 18.74 -9.94 -16.56
CA GLN A 69 18.19 -8.67 -17.05
C GLN A 69 17.13 -8.10 -16.09
N VAL A 70 17.01 -6.77 -16.08
CA VAL A 70 16.02 -6.03 -15.30
C VAL A 70 14.90 -5.55 -16.22
N LYS A 71 13.67 -5.98 -15.97
CA LYS A 71 12.47 -5.45 -16.63
C LYS A 71 11.64 -4.62 -15.67
N VAL A 72 11.39 -3.36 -15.98
CA VAL A 72 10.49 -2.51 -15.20
C VAL A 72 9.04 -2.82 -15.59
N ILE A 73 8.24 -3.29 -14.63
CA ILE A 73 6.80 -3.56 -14.79
C ILE A 73 5.99 -2.31 -14.49
N ARG A 74 6.39 -1.54 -13.47
CA ARG A 74 5.75 -0.28 -13.08
C ARG A 74 6.82 0.70 -12.61
N LYS A 75 6.77 1.94 -13.09
CA LYS A 75 7.64 3.03 -12.63
C LYS A 75 7.12 3.60 -11.31
#